data_AF-A0A1M5RI03-F1
#
_entry.id   AF-A0A1M5RI03-F1
#
_cell.length_a   1.000
_cell.length_b   1.000
_cell.length_c   1.000
_cell.angle_alpha   90.00
_cell.angle_beta   90.00
_cell.angle_gamma   90.00
#
_symmetry.space_group_name_H-M   'P 1'
#
loop_
_entity.id
_entity.type
_entity.pdbx_description
1 polymer ?
#
loop_
_entity_poly.entity_id
_entity_poly.type
_entity_poly.pdbx_seq_one_letter_code
_entity_poly.pdbx_strand_id
1 'polypeptide(L)'
;MMIVNICDNHHPLYLLNEYYKEKDLGGIFHYPISLSQINYDRFGKFLDAFYEAGPRKIFGSLSSQAFANYGIEVTNINYDTTSKVMWGTYETEELKEGVISIDFGQSKQKRQDKKQIKMVIGVANGVMVDVKKYRSLSKPLSESHKKILKYLSISEDVFCWNK
;
A
#
# COMPACT_ATOMS: atom_id res chain seq x y z
N MET A 1 2.68 -11.46 12.92
CA MET A 1 3.88 -10.77 13.47
C MET A 1 3.92 -9.31 13.06
N MET A 2 4.19 -8.98 11.80
CA MET A 2 4.32 -7.56 11.40
C MET A 2 3.01 -6.78 11.53
N ILE A 3 1.87 -7.37 11.14
CA ILE A 3 0.54 -6.73 11.29
C ILE A 3 0.25 -6.40 12.76
N VAL A 4 0.46 -7.35 13.68
CA VAL A 4 0.28 -7.12 15.13
C VAL A 4 1.14 -5.96 15.63
N ASN A 5 2.39 -5.88 15.16
CA ASN A 5 3.27 -4.77 15.54
C ASN A 5 2.74 -3.42 15.04
N ILE A 6 2.23 -3.37 13.80
CA ILE A 6 1.62 -2.16 13.22
C ILE A 6 0.37 -1.75 14.01
N CYS A 7 -0.44 -2.73 14.47
CA CYS A 7 -1.68 -2.48 15.22
C CYS A 7 -1.46 -2.06 16.68
N ASP A 8 -0.34 -2.42 17.31
CA ASP A 8 -0.05 -2.05 18.71
C ASP A 8 0.62 -0.67 18.80
N ASN A 9 1.91 -0.57 18.44
CA ASN A 9 2.69 0.66 18.64
C ASN A 9 3.80 0.87 17.59
N HIS A 10 3.77 0.13 16.47
CA HIS A 10 4.69 0.22 15.33
C HIS A 10 6.19 0.36 15.71
N HIS A 11 6.85 -0.78 15.92
CA HIS A 11 8.28 -0.82 16.26
C HIS A 11 9.12 -1.12 15.01
N PRO A 12 10.33 -0.52 14.88
CA PRO A 12 11.28 -0.88 13.84
C PRO A 12 11.57 -2.39 13.79
N LEU A 13 11.79 -2.94 12.60
CA LEU A 13 11.98 -4.39 12.40
C LEU A 13 13.11 -4.98 13.25
N TYR A 14 14.19 -4.22 13.45
CA TYR A 14 15.33 -4.65 14.26
C TYR A 14 15.03 -4.69 15.78
N LEU A 15 13.96 -4.01 16.24
CA LEU A 15 13.49 -4.02 17.62
C LEU A 15 12.36 -5.02 17.86
N LEU A 16 11.88 -5.73 16.83
CA LEU A 16 10.75 -6.65 17.00
C LEU A 16 11.06 -7.79 17.95
N ASN A 17 12.30 -8.29 17.98
CA ASN A 17 12.67 -9.32 18.95
C ASN A 17 12.50 -8.81 20.39
N GLU A 18 13.00 -7.61 20.69
CA GLU A 18 12.84 -6.97 22.00
C GLU A 18 11.37 -6.72 22.33
N TYR A 19 10.61 -6.16 21.40
CA TYR A 19 9.18 -5.91 21.56
C TYR A 19 8.39 -7.18 21.91
N TYR A 20 8.76 -8.32 21.33
CA TYR A 20 8.07 -9.59 21.55
C TYR A 20 8.54 -10.38 22.79
N LYS A 21 9.59 -9.92 23.50
CA LYS A 21 10.06 -10.58 24.74
C LYS A 21 9.02 -10.58 25.85
N GLU A 22 8.25 -9.50 25.95
CA GLU A 22 7.29 -9.28 27.04
C GLU A 22 5.86 -9.61 26.63
N LYS A 23 5.66 -10.18 25.43
CA LYS A 23 4.33 -10.47 24.87
C LYS A 23 4.02 -11.96 24.93
N ASP A 24 2.77 -12.29 25.19
CA ASP A 24 2.30 -13.67 25.09
C ASP A 24 2.18 -14.09 23.62
N LEU A 25 3.25 -14.71 23.09
CA LEU A 25 3.29 -15.17 21.70
C LEU A 25 2.25 -16.27 21.43
N GLY A 26 2.00 -17.15 22.40
CA GLY A 26 1.04 -18.23 22.27
C GLY A 26 -0.38 -17.69 22.17
N GLY A 27 -0.73 -16.73 23.03
CA GLY A 27 -2.02 -16.04 23.00
C GLY A 27 -2.23 -15.20 21.75
N ILE A 28 -1.21 -14.45 21.30
CA ILE A 28 -1.35 -13.54 20.15
C ILE A 28 -1.44 -14.30 18.82
N PHE A 29 -0.60 -15.32 18.63
CA PHE A 29 -0.46 -15.98 17.34
C PHE A 29 -1.20 -17.30 17.24
N HIS A 30 -1.73 -17.83 18.36
CA HIS A 30 -2.38 -19.14 18.43
C HIS A 30 -1.57 -20.26 17.75
N TYR A 31 -0.24 -20.10 17.77
CA TYR A 31 0.72 -21.00 17.14
C TYR A 31 1.98 -21.03 18.00
N PRO A 32 2.64 -22.19 18.18
CA PRO A 32 3.83 -22.31 19.01
C PRO A 32 5.04 -21.65 18.33
N ILE A 33 5.22 -20.35 18.58
CA ILE A 33 6.34 -19.55 18.06
C ILE A 33 7.31 -19.27 19.20
N SER A 34 8.57 -19.64 19.01
CA SER A 34 9.63 -19.26 19.94
C SER A 34 10.17 -17.87 19.61
N LEU A 35 10.61 -17.13 20.63
CA LEU A 35 11.21 -15.81 20.43
C LEU A 35 12.45 -15.85 19.50
N SER A 36 13.23 -16.92 19.53
CA SER A 36 14.39 -17.12 18.64
C SER A 36 14.03 -17.15 17.14
N GLN A 37 12.77 -17.46 16.82
CA GLN A 37 12.25 -17.41 15.46
C GLN A 37 11.87 -15.99 15.01
N ILE A 38 11.79 -15.02 15.93
CA ILE A 38 11.47 -13.62 15.65
C ILE A 38 12.78 -12.87 15.43
N ASN A 39 13.29 -12.85 14.21
CA ASN A 39 14.55 -12.18 13.89
C ASN A 39 14.50 -11.47 12.53
N TYR A 40 15.44 -10.53 12.34
CA TYR A 40 15.52 -9.68 11.15
C TYR A 40 15.64 -10.48 9.84
N ASP A 41 16.41 -11.56 9.81
CA ASP A 41 16.59 -12.39 8.61
C ASP A 41 15.25 -12.98 8.12
N ARG A 42 14.41 -13.45 9.05
CA ARG A 42 13.06 -13.93 8.69
C ARG A 42 12.16 -12.82 8.17
N PHE A 43 12.25 -11.61 8.75
CA PHE A 43 11.48 -10.48 8.25
C PHE A 43 11.97 -10.02 6.88
N GLY A 44 13.28 -10.02 6.63
CA GLY A 44 13.87 -9.76 5.31
C GLY A 44 13.35 -10.75 4.26
N LYS A 45 13.49 -12.05 4.52
CA LYS A 45 12.97 -13.11 3.64
C LYS A 45 11.46 -13.00 3.40
N PHE A 46 10.69 -12.61 4.41
CA PHE A 46 9.27 -12.35 4.26
C PHE A 46 9.02 -11.15 3.32
N LEU A 47 9.75 -10.05 3.48
CA LEU A 47 9.62 -8.88 2.61
C LEU A 47 10.01 -9.19 1.17
N ASP A 48 11.05 -10.00 0.95
CA ASP A 48 11.44 -10.48 -0.38
C ASP A 48 10.33 -11.33 -1.00
N ALA A 49 9.82 -12.33 -0.27
CA ALA A 49 8.71 -13.16 -0.73
C ALA A 49 7.43 -12.34 -0.98
N PHE A 50 7.17 -11.34 -0.14
CA PHE A 50 6.03 -10.44 -0.29
C PHE A 50 6.16 -9.56 -1.54
N TYR A 51 7.37 -9.07 -1.84
CA TYR A 51 7.69 -8.35 -3.07
C TYR A 51 7.45 -9.20 -4.31
N GLU A 52 7.99 -10.43 -4.34
CA GLU A 52 7.80 -11.39 -5.44
C GLU A 52 6.32 -11.74 -5.66
N ALA A 53 5.53 -11.83 -4.59
CA ALA A 53 4.10 -12.08 -4.66
C ALA A 53 3.29 -10.88 -5.20
N GLY A 54 3.89 -9.71 -5.36
CA GLY A 54 3.26 -8.50 -5.87
C GLY A 54 2.37 -7.82 -4.82
N PRO A 55 2.94 -6.98 -3.93
CA PRO A 55 2.21 -6.34 -2.83
C PRO A 55 0.95 -5.59 -3.29
N ARG A 56 1.04 -4.94 -4.44
CA ARG A 56 -0.06 -4.19 -5.07
C ARG A 56 -1.25 -5.09 -5.43
N LYS A 57 -0.98 -6.31 -5.92
CA LYS A 57 -2.00 -7.30 -6.27
C LYS A 57 -2.67 -7.83 -5.01
N ILE A 58 -1.87 -8.15 -3.98
CA ILE A 58 -2.38 -8.61 -2.69
C ILE A 58 -3.29 -7.55 -2.08
N PHE A 59 -2.81 -6.31 -2.00
CA PHE A 59 -3.57 -5.19 -1.48
C PHE A 59 -4.87 -4.94 -2.26
N GLY A 60 -4.81 -4.87 -3.60
CA GLY A 60 -6.01 -4.69 -4.42
C GLY A 60 -7.04 -5.81 -4.24
N SER A 61 -6.58 -7.05 -4.08
CA SER A 61 -7.47 -8.20 -3.82
C SER A 61 -8.14 -8.11 -2.44
N LEU A 62 -7.39 -7.72 -1.40
CA LEU A 62 -7.94 -7.51 -0.06
C LEU A 62 -8.97 -6.37 -0.04
N SER A 63 -8.67 -5.24 -0.69
CA SER A 63 -9.61 -4.12 -0.82
C SER A 63 -10.88 -4.53 -1.55
N SER A 64 -10.77 -5.27 -2.66
CA SER A 64 -11.91 -5.80 -3.43
C SER A 64 -12.79 -6.71 -2.58
N GLN A 65 -12.18 -7.63 -1.83
CA GLN A 65 -12.92 -8.50 -0.90
C GLN A 65 -13.61 -7.71 0.20
N ALA A 66 -13.03 -6.61 0.69
CA ALA A 66 -13.70 -5.76 1.67
C ALA A 66 -14.99 -5.14 1.09
N PHE A 67 -14.97 -4.63 -0.14
CA PHE A 67 -16.19 -4.12 -0.78
C PHE A 67 -17.26 -5.21 -0.91
N ALA A 68 -16.87 -6.38 -1.40
CA ALA A 68 -17.79 -7.50 -1.61
C ALA A 68 -18.39 -8.03 -0.30
N ASN A 69 -17.56 -8.28 0.70
CA ASN A 69 -17.98 -8.91 1.97
C ASN A 69 -18.83 -7.98 2.83
N TYR A 70 -18.61 -6.67 2.75
CA TYR A 70 -19.33 -5.69 3.55
C TYR A 70 -20.41 -4.93 2.76
N GLY A 71 -20.64 -5.29 1.49
CA GLY A 71 -21.64 -4.63 0.64
C GLY A 71 -21.39 -3.12 0.47
N ILE A 72 -20.13 -2.71 0.44
CA ILE A 72 -19.75 -1.30 0.38
C ILE A 72 -19.83 -0.86 -1.08
N GLU A 73 -20.77 0.03 -1.38
CA GLU A 73 -20.88 0.65 -2.69
C GLU A 73 -19.87 1.79 -2.83
N VAL A 74 -19.16 1.83 -3.97
CA VAL A 74 -18.22 2.91 -4.25
C VAL A 74 -18.96 4.07 -4.90
N THR A 75 -19.18 5.13 -4.13
CA THR A 75 -19.84 6.35 -4.61
C THR A 75 -18.84 7.45 -4.96
N ASN A 76 -17.68 7.46 -4.29
CA ASN A 76 -16.58 8.36 -4.58
C ASN A 76 -15.23 7.69 -4.28
N ILE A 77 -14.17 8.25 -4.85
CA ILE A 77 -12.79 7.88 -4.50
C ILE A 77 -12.04 9.18 -4.24
N ASN A 78 -11.57 9.34 -3.00
CA ASN A 78 -10.73 10.46 -2.61
C ASN A 78 -9.26 10.04 -2.73
N TYR A 79 -8.46 10.89 -3.37
CA TYR A 79 -7.03 10.67 -3.51
C TYR A 79 -6.28 11.70 -2.70
N ASP A 80 -5.35 11.22 -1.88
CA ASP A 80 -4.30 12.10 -1.38
C ASP A 80 -2.97 11.71 -2.00
N THR A 81 -2.21 12.73 -2.36
CA THR A 81 -0.88 12.58 -2.95
C THR A 81 0.09 13.32 -2.06
N THR A 82 1.10 12.63 -1.57
CA THR A 82 2.20 13.24 -0.83
C THR A 82 3.51 13.04 -1.58
N SER A 83 4.51 13.84 -1.24
CA SER A 83 5.82 13.79 -1.86
C SER A 83 6.91 13.97 -0.82
N LYS A 84 7.97 13.17 -0.92
CA LYS A 84 9.17 13.32 -0.08
C LYS A 84 10.30 13.87 -0.95
N VAL A 85 10.82 15.03 -0.56
CA VAL A 85 12.00 15.64 -1.22
C VAL A 85 13.23 14.80 -0.90
N MET A 86 14.00 14.51 -1.94
CA MET A 86 15.22 13.71 -1.89
C MET A 86 16.45 14.61 -1.98
N TRP A 87 17.54 14.20 -1.34
CA TRP A 87 18.77 14.97 -1.21
C TRP A 87 19.98 14.11 -1.54
N GLY A 88 20.99 14.71 -2.17
CA GLY A 88 22.20 14.00 -2.60
C GLY A 88 22.14 13.53 -4.05
N THR A 89 23.23 12.89 -4.46
CA THR A 89 23.38 12.28 -5.78
C THR A 89 22.93 10.82 -5.68
N TYR A 90 22.01 10.41 -6.54
CA TYR A 90 21.54 9.02 -6.63
C TYR A 90 22.17 8.40 -7.88
N GLU A 91 22.78 7.23 -7.72
CA GLU A 91 23.66 6.60 -8.73
C GLU A 91 22.91 5.96 -9.91
N THR A 92 21.58 5.90 -9.88
CA THR A 92 20.81 5.29 -10.96
C THR A 92 20.69 6.23 -12.17
N GLU A 93 21.29 5.84 -13.28
CA GLU A 93 21.29 6.58 -14.56
C GLU A 93 19.88 6.87 -15.08
N GLU A 94 18.89 6.04 -14.73
CA GLU A 94 17.48 6.20 -15.13
C GLU A 94 16.58 6.90 -14.11
N LEU A 95 17.11 7.33 -12.95
CA LEU A 95 16.30 7.84 -11.82
C LEU A 95 15.19 6.88 -11.36
N LYS A 96 15.36 5.60 -11.68
CA LYS A 96 14.52 4.49 -11.25
C LYS A 96 15.41 3.51 -10.51
N GLU A 97 15.09 3.29 -9.26
CA GLU A 97 15.67 2.19 -8.47
C GLU A 97 14.58 1.13 -8.31
N GLY A 98 14.64 0.10 -9.14
CA GLY A 98 13.59 -0.91 -9.25
C GLY A 98 12.22 -0.28 -9.58
N VAL A 99 11.32 -0.26 -8.60
CA VAL A 99 9.93 0.23 -8.71
C VAL A 99 9.80 1.72 -8.31
N ILE A 100 10.81 2.30 -7.65
CA ILE A 100 10.76 3.65 -7.10
C ILE A 100 11.33 4.64 -8.11
N SER A 101 10.54 5.64 -8.49
CA SER A 101 10.98 6.76 -9.33
C SER A 101 11.33 7.98 -8.49
N ILE A 102 12.55 8.48 -8.65
CA ILE A 102 13.09 9.66 -7.96
C ILE A 102 13.26 10.79 -8.97
N ASP A 103 12.22 11.59 -9.18
CA ASP A 103 12.16 12.56 -10.28
C ASP A 103 11.69 13.94 -9.80
N PHE A 104 11.80 14.96 -10.65
CA PHE A 104 11.31 16.31 -10.38
C PHE A 104 9.77 16.42 -10.47
N GLY A 105 9.26 17.57 -10.03
CA GLY A 105 7.86 17.96 -10.27
C GLY A 105 7.22 18.70 -9.10
N GLN A 106 5.89 18.68 -9.05
CA GLN A 106 5.12 19.38 -8.02
C GLN A 106 5.27 18.73 -6.64
N SER A 107 6.02 19.38 -5.76
CA SER A 107 6.26 18.98 -4.38
C SER A 107 5.36 19.74 -3.42
N LYS A 108 4.80 19.03 -2.43
CA LYS A 108 4.03 19.65 -1.32
C LYS A 108 4.89 20.61 -0.49
N GLN A 109 6.21 20.39 -0.45
CA GLN A 109 7.18 21.28 0.22
C GLN A 109 7.60 22.47 -0.66
N LYS A 110 6.97 22.67 -1.84
CA LYS A 110 7.28 23.73 -2.82
C LYS A 110 8.75 23.74 -3.30
N ARG A 111 9.42 22.59 -3.26
CA ARG A 111 10.80 22.37 -3.77
C ARG A 111 10.79 21.67 -5.12
N GLN A 112 10.36 22.39 -6.16
CA GLN A 112 10.37 21.87 -7.54
C GLN A 112 11.80 21.76 -8.10
N ASP A 113 12.76 22.44 -7.47
CA ASP A 113 14.20 22.39 -7.72
C ASP A 113 14.86 21.09 -7.25
N LYS A 114 14.12 20.19 -6.60
CA LYS A 114 14.62 18.94 -6.03
C LYS A 114 13.87 17.73 -6.56
N LYS A 115 14.60 16.62 -6.68
CA LYS A 115 14.01 15.31 -6.93
C LYS A 115 13.14 14.90 -5.75
N GLN A 116 12.13 14.09 -6.02
CA GLN A 116 11.19 13.63 -5.02
C GLN A 116 10.66 12.24 -5.37
N ILE A 117 10.24 11.53 -4.33
CA ILE A 117 9.39 10.35 -4.47
C ILE A 117 7.96 10.79 -4.23
N LYS A 118 7.04 10.39 -5.12
CA LYS A 118 5.60 10.65 -4.98
C LYS A 118 4.90 9.40 -4.51
N MET A 119 4.08 9.55 -3.47
CA MET A 119 3.25 8.51 -2.91
C MET A 119 1.79 8.93 -3.07
N VAL A 120 0.94 7.99 -3.44
CA VAL A 120 -0.48 8.23 -3.67
C VAL A 120 -1.26 7.13 -2.98
N ILE A 121 -2.34 7.53 -2.32
CA ILE A 121 -3.28 6.60 -1.74
C ILE A 121 -4.71 7.04 -2.04
N GLY A 122 -5.57 6.08 -2.33
CA GLY A 122 -6.99 6.32 -2.52
C GLY A 122 -7.80 5.73 -1.39
N VAL A 123 -8.92 6.36 -1.08
CA VAL A 123 -9.92 5.85 -0.14
C VAL A 123 -11.29 5.97 -0.77
N ALA A 124 -12.05 4.88 -0.73
CA ALA A 124 -13.43 4.82 -1.19
C ALA A 124 -14.28 4.29 -0.03
N ASN A 125 -15.17 5.13 0.49
CA ASN A 125 -16.11 4.77 1.56
C ASN A 125 -15.43 4.09 2.78
N GLY A 126 -14.24 4.58 3.17
CA GLY A 126 -13.46 4.06 4.30
C GLY A 126 -12.53 2.88 3.95
N VAL A 127 -12.62 2.32 2.75
CA VAL A 127 -11.74 1.26 2.26
C VAL A 127 -10.59 1.85 1.47
N MET A 128 -9.37 1.48 1.86
CA MET A 128 -8.16 1.88 1.16
C MET A 128 -8.10 1.17 -0.20
N VAL A 129 -7.82 1.91 -1.27
CA VAL A 129 -7.73 1.38 -2.63
C VAL A 129 -6.43 1.81 -3.29
N ASP A 130 -5.85 0.91 -4.08
CA ASP A 130 -4.69 1.25 -4.88
C ASP A 130 -5.16 1.94 -6.14
N VAL A 131 -4.58 3.09 -6.43
CA VAL A 131 -5.07 3.92 -7.51
C VAL A 131 -3.89 4.48 -8.28
N LYS A 132 -3.83 4.12 -9.56
CA LYS A 132 -3.11 4.95 -10.52
C LYS A 132 -3.91 6.25 -10.66
N LYS A 133 -3.22 7.38 -10.66
CA LYS A 133 -3.83 8.72 -10.66
C LYS A 133 -4.90 8.86 -11.78
N TYR A 134 -6.19 8.83 -11.44
CA TYR A 134 -7.31 9.14 -12.34
C TYR A 134 -8.19 10.22 -11.70
N ARG A 135 -8.46 11.29 -12.44
CA ARG A 135 -8.96 12.57 -11.91
C ARG A 135 -10.48 12.62 -11.72
N SER A 136 -11.23 11.67 -12.29
CA SER A 136 -12.68 11.53 -12.14
C SER A 136 -13.18 10.26 -12.85
N LEU A 137 -14.21 9.62 -12.30
CA LEU A 137 -14.99 8.58 -12.97
C LEU A 137 -16.24 9.24 -13.55
N SER A 138 -16.26 9.49 -14.86
CA SER A 138 -17.46 9.93 -15.60
C SER A 138 -17.94 8.81 -16.52
N LYS A 139 -19.25 8.76 -16.83
CA LYS A 139 -19.76 7.85 -17.87
C LYS A 139 -19.51 8.42 -19.27
N PRO A 140 -19.17 7.57 -20.26
CA PRO A 140 -18.81 6.16 -20.09
C PRO A 140 -17.43 6.00 -19.40
N LEU A 141 -17.27 4.92 -18.62
CA LEU A 141 -15.98 4.56 -18.01
C LEU A 141 -14.91 4.53 -19.09
N SER A 142 -13.83 5.27 -18.89
CA SER A 142 -12.65 5.17 -19.76
C SER A 142 -12.14 3.72 -19.80
N GLU A 143 -11.54 3.32 -20.91
CA GLU A 143 -10.94 1.99 -21.11
C GLU A 143 -9.96 1.61 -19.98
N SER A 144 -9.31 2.62 -19.39
CA SER A 144 -8.39 2.46 -18.26
C SER A 144 -9.12 2.09 -16.97
N HIS A 145 -10.29 2.67 -16.71
CA HIS A 145 -11.10 2.35 -15.54
C HIS A 145 -11.65 0.92 -15.62
N LYS A 146 -12.14 0.50 -16.79
CA LYS A 146 -12.58 -0.89 -17.03
C LYS A 146 -11.46 -1.91 -16.81
N LYS A 147 -10.23 -1.58 -17.23
CA LYS A 147 -9.05 -2.42 -17.00
C LYS A 147 -8.74 -2.63 -15.52
N ILE A 148 -8.92 -1.59 -14.69
CA ILE A 148 -8.68 -1.66 -13.25
C ILE A 148 -9.75 -2.51 -12.58
N LEU A 149 -11.03 -2.31 -12.93
CA LEU A 149 -12.13 -3.13 -12.42
C LEU A 149 -11.93 -4.60 -12.77
N LYS A 150 -11.55 -4.88 -14.02
CA LYS A 150 -11.18 -6.23 -14.46
C LYS A 150 -9.96 -6.78 -13.72
N TYR A 151 -8.93 -5.97 -13.47
CA TYR A 151 -7.73 -6.38 -12.72
C TYR A 151 -8.05 -6.69 -11.25
N LEU A 152 -8.95 -5.93 -10.63
CA LEU A 152 -9.38 -6.10 -9.24
C LEU A 152 -10.52 -7.10 -9.08
N SER A 153 -11.00 -7.70 -10.18
CA SER A 153 -12.19 -8.57 -10.22
C SER A 153 -13.43 -7.91 -9.61
N ILE A 154 -13.53 -6.59 -9.71
CA ILE A 154 -14.68 -5.79 -9.25
C ILE A 154 -15.61 -5.63 -10.45
N SER A 155 -16.88 -5.96 -10.28
CA SER A 155 -17.87 -5.82 -11.34
C SER A 155 -18.24 -4.34 -11.54
N GLU A 156 -18.53 -3.93 -12.78
CA GLU A 156 -18.80 -2.53 -13.14
C GLU A 156 -20.13 -1.99 -12.55
N ASP A 157 -21.02 -2.88 -12.14
CA ASP A 157 -22.31 -2.62 -11.49
C ASP A 157 -22.20 -2.25 -10.01
N VAL A 158 -21.05 -2.46 -9.36
CA VAL A 158 -20.79 -2.13 -7.94
C VAL A 158 -20.78 -0.61 -7.68
N PHE A 159 -20.71 0.21 -8.73
CA PHE A 159 -20.64 1.67 -8.61
C PHE A 159 -22.02 2.31 -8.74
N CYS A 160 -22.44 3.02 -7.69
CA CYS A 160 -23.62 3.87 -7.70
C CYS A 160 -23.34 5.18 -8.44
N TRP A 161 -24.08 5.40 -9.53
CA TRP A 161 -23.97 6.57 -10.38
C TRP A 161 -24.81 7.71 -9.79
N ASN A 162 -24.17 8.83 -9.45
CA ASN A 162 -24.94 10.07 -9.30
C ASN A 162 -25.47 10.46 -10.69
N LYS A 163 -26.80 10.47 -10.83
CA LYS A 163 -27.49 11.06 -11.98
C LYS A 163 -27.28 12.57 -12.04
#